data_AF-K1SFC1-F1
#
_entry.id   AF-K1SFC1-F1
#
_cell.length_a   1.000
_cell.length_b   1.000
_cell.length_c   1.000
_cell.angle_alpha   90.00
_cell.angle_beta   90.00
_cell.angle_gamma   90.00
#
_symmetry.space_group_name_H-M   'P 1'
#
loop_
_entity.id
_entity.type
_entity.pdbx_description
1 polymer ?
#
loop_
_entity_poly.entity_id
_entity_poly.type
_entity_poly.pdbx_seq_one_letter_code
_entity_poly.pdbx_strand_id
1 'polypeptide(L)'
;MIPYRKRLDSLNKKTRTRELLEACADVVVIQEKYLPSVYSHRNRYMVEHSDRVIAVYDGRETGGTAKTIRFTHRMKKELREIPVGEIVLPDHLKPKTK
;
A
#
# COMPACT_ATOMS: atom_id res chain seq x y z
N MET A 1 -0.06 8.24 3.00
CA MET A 1 -1.37 8.60 2.40
C MET A 1 -2.51 7.82 3.03
N ILE A 2 -3.58 8.52 3.43
CA ILE A 2 -4.78 7.97 4.07
C ILE A 2 -6.02 8.31 3.21
N PRO A 3 -6.98 7.38 3.01
CA PRO A 3 -8.11 7.60 2.11
C PRO A 3 -9.08 8.69 2.59
N TYR A 4 -9.30 8.83 3.91
CA TYR A 4 -10.16 9.87 4.47
C TYR A 4 -9.86 10.22 5.93
N ARG A 5 -10.29 11.42 6.39
CA ARG A 5 -9.95 11.98 7.72
C ARG A 5 -10.28 11.04 8.88
N LYS A 6 -11.52 10.57 8.97
CA LYS A 6 -11.95 9.66 10.06
C LYS A 6 -11.11 8.37 10.14
N ARG A 7 -10.49 7.93 9.03
CA ARG A 7 -9.54 6.81 9.05
C ARG A 7 -8.22 7.19 9.73
N LEU A 8 -7.68 8.39 9.47
CA LEU A 8 -6.50 8.91 10.16
C LEU A 8 -6.75 8.97 11.68
N ASP A 9 -7.88 9.54 12.09
CA ASP A 9 -8.23 9.65 13.51
C ASP A 9 -8.29 8.27 14.18
N SER A 10 -8.82 7.28 13.47
CA SER A 10 -8.89 5.89 13.96
C SER A 10 -7.51 5.23 14.07
N LEU A 11 -6.57 5.57 13.18
CA LEU A 11 -5.20 5.07 13.23
C LEU A 11 -4.40 5.71 14.37
N ASN A 12 -4.66 6.98 14.69
CA ASN A 12 -3.99 7.66 15.80
C ASN A 12 -4.39 7.14 17.20
N LYS A 13 -5.47 6.34 17.31
CA LYS A 13 -5.90 5.76 18.60
C LYS A 13 -4.99 4.66 19.12
N LYS A 14 -4.25 3.97 18.24
CA LYS A 14 -3.34 2.88 18.64
C LYS A 14 -1.90 3.40 18.63
N THR A 15 -1.18 3.18 19.73
CA THR A 15 0.18 3.71 19.95
C THR A 15 1.11 3.38 18.79
N ARG A 16 1.20 2.10 18.41
CA ARG A 16 2.09 1.64 17.32
C ARG A 16 1.82 2.34 15.98
N THR A 17 0.55 2.54 15.61
CA THR A 17 0.23 3.20 14.33
C THR A 17 0.40 4.71 14.40
N ARG A 18 0.18 5.32 15.57
CA ARG A 18 0.47 6.74 15.79
C ARG A 18 1.97 7.04 15.67
N GLU A 19 2.82 6.27 16.33
CA GLU A 19 4.28 6.42 16.25
C GLU A 19 4.79 6.32 14.81
N LEU A 20 4.24 5.37 14.03
CA LEU A 20 4.56 5.25 12.61
C LEU A 20 4.11 6.47 11.80
N LEU A 21 2.96 7.06 12.13
CA LEU A 21 2.46 8.26 11.45
C LEU A 21 3.27 9.51 11.82
N GLU A 22 3.70 9.64 13.08
CA GLU A 22 4.56 10.72 13.56
C GLU A 22 5.98 10.64 12.95
N ALA A 23 6.45 9.43 12.63
CA ALA A 23 7.73 9.22 11.95
C ALA A 23 7.68 9.46 10.43
N CYS A 24 6.50 9.63 9.83
CA CYS A 24 6.38 9.91 8.40
C CYS A 24 6.81 11.35 8.09
N ALA A 25 7.55 11.54 7.00
CA ALA A 25 7.87 12.88 6.49
C ALA A 25 6.61 13.67 6.06
N ASP A 26 5.61 12.97 5.52
CA ASP A 26 4.33 13.57 5.15
C ASP A 26 3.16 12.57 5.28
N VAL A 27 1.99 13.08 5.63
CA VAL A 27 0.72 12.35 5.76
C VAL A 27 -0.37 13.05 4.95
N VAL A 28 -0.49 12.64 3.68
CA VAL A 28 -1.56 13.11 2.79
C VAL A 28 -2.89 12.42 3.08
N VAL A 29 -3.96 13.19 3.30
CA VAL A 29 -5.36 12.70 3.37
C VAL A 29 -6.07 13.03 2.06
N ILE A 30 -6.63 12.02 1.39
CA ILE A 30 -7.20 12.17 0.05
C ILE A 30 -8.56 12.87 0.05
N GLN A 31 -9.41 12.58 1.04
CA GLN A 31 -10.76 13.15 1.14
C GLN A 31 -11.11 13.46 2.59
N GLU A 32 -11.77 14.58 2.88
CA GLU A 32 -12.19 14.86 4.27
C GLU A 32 -13.33 13.93 4.73
N LYS A 33 -14.32 13.69 3.86
CA LYS A 33 -15.48 12.85 4.16
C LYS A 33 -15.40 11.49 3.47
N TYR A 34 -16.05 10.48 4.05
CA TYR A 34 -16.16 9.18 3.41
C TYR A 34 -17.05 9.25 2.17
N LEU A 35 -16.55 8.72 1.06
CA LEU A 35 -17.29 8.42 -0.17
C LEU A 35 -16.91 7.00 -0.62
N PRO A 36 -17.79 6.24 -1.29
CA PRO A 36 -17.46 4.90 -1.77
C PRO A 36 -16.18 4.84 -2.65
N SER A 37 -15.85 5.94 -3.33
CA SER A 37 -14.68 6.05 -4.22
C SER A 37 -13.35 6.34 -3.53
N VAL A 38 -13.32 6.64 -2.23
CA VAL A 38 -12.10 7.13 -1.54
C VAL A 38 -10.91 6.16 -1.65
N TYR A 39 -11.16 4.85 -1.63
CA TYR A 39 -10.10 3.86 -1.76
C TYR A 39 -9.50 3.82 -3.17
N SER A 40 -10.33 4.00 -4.21
CA SER A 40 -9.87 4.05 -5.59
C SER A 40 -9.06 5.31 -5.86
N HIS A 41 -9.50 6.47 -5.34
CA HIS A 41 -8.75 7.72 -5.46
C HIS A 41 -7.40 7.64 -4.75
N ARG A 42 -7.38 7.08 -3.53
CA ARG A 42 -6.17 6.79 -2.76
C ARG A 42 -5.20 5.92 -3.56
N ASN A 43 -5.66 4.79 -4.09
CA ASN A 43 -4.80 3.89 -4.87
C ASN A 43 -4.28 4.54 -6.15
N ARG A 44 -5.10 5.34 -6.84
CA ARG A 44 -4.70 6.07 -8.04
C ARG A 44 -3.58 7.07 -7.73
N TYR A 45 -3.75 7.90 -6.70
CA TYR A 45 -2.73 8.84 -6.28
C TYR A 45 -1.42 8.11 -5.98
N MET A 46 -1.46 6.95 -5.30
CA MET A 46 -0.25 6.20 -4.97
C MET A 46 0.55 5.82 -6.23
N VAL A 47 -0.13 5.36 -7.28
CA VAL A 47 0.51 4.97 -8.54
C VAL A 47 1.00 6.18 -9.33
N GLU A 48 0.23 7.28 -9.35
CA GLU A 48 0.59 8.50 -10.07
C GLU A 48 1.85 9.17 -9.49
N HIS A 49 1.98 9.18 -8.16
CA HIS A 49 3.05 9.87 -7.43
C HIS A 49 4.21 8.96 -7.01
N SER A 50 4.26 7.72 -7.49
CA SER A 50 5.39 6.81 -7.28
C SER A 50 6.08 6.49 -8.61
N ASP A 51 7.38 6.29 -8.58
CA ASP A 51 8.13 5.79 -9.76
C ASP A 51 8.00 4.27 -9.92
N ARG A 52 7.92 3.58 -8.78
CA ARG A 52 7.82 2.12 -8.69
C ARG A 52 6.69 1.69 -7.77
N VAL A 53 6.00 0.62 -8.14
CA VAL A 53 4.99 -0.05 -7.32
C VAL A 53 5.48 -1.44 -6.94
N ILE A 54 5.43 -1.77 -5.65
CA ILE A 54 5.67 -3.12 -5.14
C ILE A 54 4.34 -3.68 -4.64
N ALA A 55 3.88 -4.76 -5.26
CA ALA A 55 2.61 -5.39 -4.93
C ALA A 55 2.83 -6.76 -4.32
N VAL A 56 2.55 -6.89 -3.02
CA VAL A 56 2.43 -8.20 -2.37
C VAL A 56 1.04 -8.73 -2.65
N TYR A 57 0.93 -9.80 -3.44
CA TYR A 57 -0.32 -10.19 -4.09
C TYR A 57 -0.47 -11.70 -4.26
N ASP A 58 -1.70 -12.18 -4.11
CA ASP A 58 -2.08 -13.61 -4.13
C ASP A 58 -2.61 -14.08 -5.48
N GLY A 59 -2.41 -13.29 -6.55
CA GLY A 59 -2.79 -13.67 -7.92
C GLY A 59 -4.28 -13.48 -8.25
N ARG A 60 -5.10 -13.06 -7.29
CA ARG A 60 -6.57 -13.07 -7.31
C ARG A 60 -7.41 -12.44 -8.43
N GLU A 61 -6.98 -12.03 -9.62
CA GLU A 61 -7.78 -11.34 -10.68
C GLU A 61 -8.69 -10.12 -10.33
N THR A 62 -9.44 -10.10 -9.22
CA THR A 62 -10.37 -9.07 -8.76
C THR A 62 -9.92 -8.46 -7.41
N GLY A 63 -10.49 -7.32 -7.05
CA GLY A 63 -10.18 -6.61 -5.81
C GLY A 63 -9.30 -5.36 -5.99
N GLY A 64 -9.02 -4.69 -4.87
CA GLY A 64 -8.30 -3.40 -4.86
C GLY A 64 -6.86 -3.50 -5.38
N THR A 65 -6.13 -4.53 -4.96
CA THR A 65 -4.75 -4.77 -5.39
C THR A 65 -4.69 -5.10 -6.89
N ALA A 66 -5.54 -6.01 -7.37
CA ALA A 66 -5.64 -6.35 -8.79
C ALA A 66 -5.92 -5.13 -9.67
N LYS A 67 -6.84 -4.25 -9.25
CA LYS A 67 -7.13 -2.98 -9.95
C LYS A 67 -5.92 -2.03 -9.96
N THR A 68 -5.16 -1.99 -8.87
CA THR A 68 -3.97 -1.12 -8.75
C THR A 68 -2.82 -1.61 -9.61
N ILE A 69 -2.58 -2.93 -9.66
CA ILE A 69 -1.62 -3.57 -10.56
C ILE A 69 -1.97 -3.25 -12.02
N ARG A 70 -3.23 -3.47 -12.42
CA ARG A 70 -3.71 -3.11 -13.77
C ARG A 70 -3.50 -1.64 -14.11
N PHE A 71 -3.77 -0.74 -13.15
CA PHE A 71 -3.57 0.69 -13.34
C PHE A 71 -2.08 1.04 -13.48
N THR A 72 -1.21 0.39 -12.72
CA THR A 72 0.24 0.55 -12.79
C THR A 72 0.78 0.16 -14.17
N HIS A 73 0.34 -0.98 -14.71
CA HIS A 73 0.68 -1.39 -16.08
C HIS A 73 0.22 -0.37 -17.13
N ARG A 74 -1.00 0.16 -17.00
CA ARG A 74 -1.52 1.20 -17.90
C ARG A 74 -0.67 2.47 -17.88
N MET A 75 -0.18 2.84 -16.70
CA MET A 75 0.71 4.00 -16.50
C MET A 75 2.17 3.74 -16.92
N LYS A 76 2.50 2.51 -17.37
CA LYS A 76 3.86 2.08 -17.74
C LYS A 76 4.90 2.35 -16.63
N LYS A 77 4.48 2.24 -15.37
CA LYS A 77 5.36 2.38 -14.19
C LYS A 77 6.06 1.06 -13.89
N GLU A 78 7.21 1.12 -13.21
CA GLU A 78 7.90 -0.09 -12.78
C GLU A 78 7.05 -0.85 -11.76
N LEU A 79 6.79 -2.14 -12.01
CA LEU A 79 6.01 -3.01 -11.12
C LEU A 79 6.84 -4.21 -10.68
N ARG A 80 6.88 -4.46 -9.36
CA ARG A 80 7.41 -5.68 -8.78
C ARG A 80 6.31 -6.41 -8.01
N GLU A 81 5.91 -7.57 -8.50
CA GLU A 81 5.00 -8.45 -7.78
C GLU A 81 5.78 -9.41 -6.86
N ILE A 82 5.27 -9.56 -5.64
CA ILE A 82 5.75 -10.53 -4.65
C ILE A 82 4.58 -11.48 -4.38
N PRO A 83 4.66 -12.74 -4.84
CA PRO A 83 3.59 -13.70 -4.61
C PRO A 83 3.48 -14.01 -3.12
N VAL A 84 2.26 -14.05 -2.59
CA VAL A 84 1.99 -14.59 -1.25
C VAL A 84 1.75 -16.10 -1.37
N GLY A 85 2.64 -16.87 -0.74
CA GLY A 85 2.78 -18.33 -0.81
C GLY A 85 3.99 -18.75 0.02
N GLU A 86 4.64 -19.87 -0.29
CA GLU A 86 5.91 -20.22 0.34
C GLU A 86 6.98 -19.16 0.00
N ILE A 87 7.40 -18.39 1.00
CA ILE A 87 8.42 -17.37 0.84
C ILE A 87 9.77 -18.08 0.87
N VAL A 88 10.34 -18.32 -0.30
CA VAL A 88 11.72 -18.81 -0.43
C VAL A 88 12.66 -17.63 -0.19
N LEU A 89 13.17 -17.54 1.03
CA LEU A 89 14.22 -16.57 1.35
C LEU A 89 15.54 -17.02 0.72
N PRO A 90 16.26 -16.12 0.02
CA PRO A 90 17.66 -16.36 -0.35
C PRO A 90 18.48 -16.76 0.87
N ASP A 91 19.47 -17.65 0.70
CA ASP A 91 20.24 -18.20 1.83
C ASP A 91 20.88 -17.12 2.72
N HIS A 92 21.28 -15.99 2.14
CA HIS A 92 21.87 -14.87 2.89
C HIS A 92 20.87 -14.07 3.75
N LEU A 93 19.56 -14.23 3.51
CA LEU A 93 18.48 -13.63 4.31
C LEU A 93 17.83 -14.62 5.27
N LYS A 94 18.19 -15.91 5.20
CA LYS A 94 17.72 -16.89 6.18
C LYS A 94 18.27 -16.49 7.55
N PRO A 95 17.44 -16.50 8.61
CA PRO A 95 17.92 -16.24 9.95
C PRO A 95 19.04 -17.24 10.26
N LYS A 96 20.19 -16.74 10.72
CA LYS A 96 21.27 -17.62 11.17
C LYS A 96 20.72 -18.41 12.35
N THR A 97 20.55 -19.72 12.17
CA THR A 97 20.24 -20.65 13.26
C THR A 97 21.33 -20.48 14.32
N LYS A 98 20.92 -20.26 15.58
CA LYS A 98 21.83 -20.31 16.73
C LYS A 98 22.34 -21.72 16.94
#